data_AF-A0A377PKE1-F1
#
_entry.id   AF-A0A377PKE1-F1
#
_cell.length_a   1.000
_cell.length_b   1.000
_cell.length_c   1.000
_cell.angle_alpha   90.00
_cell.angle_beta   90.00
_cell.angle_gamma   90.00
#
_symmetry.space_group_name_H-M   'P 1'
#
loop_
_entity.id
_entity.type
_entity.pdbx_description
1 polymer ?
#
loop_
_entity_poly.entity_id
_entity_poly.type
_entity_poly.pdbx_seq_one_letter_code
_entity_poly.pdbx_strand_id
1 'polypeptide(L)'
;MVVKVVVNGATYTANVNPDGTWNLTLPAGALNGVSDGNIVFNASLTDVAGNTGTINQVVKLDASAANQPTIHIGTVSGDDYINASEINAPLTISGTSTNVEANQIVTITLNGKTYTTSVNADGSWSYNIPTADVKQLPDGIDGINVSVSDTSGNPATDSHNVTVIAQPADLPTIHVNTVAGDNVINAKEAQSDLQITGTTTHVSNGQTVTVTLGGKTYIGSVDANGLWSVTVPAADVQNWIRAHKTSLPT
;
A
#
# COMPACT_ATOMS: atom_id res chain seq x y z
N MET A 1 -46.11 23.90 28.87
CA MET A 1 -45.23 23.23 29.86
C MET A 1 -43.81 23.22 29.31
N VAL A 2 -42.80 23.19 30.17
CA VAL A 2 -41.39 23.17 29.76
C VAL A 2 -40.73 21.93 30.35
N VAL A 3 -39.99 21.20 29.52
CA VAL A 3 -39.08 20.14 29.96
C VAL A 3 -37.72 20.77 30.19
N LYS A 4 -37.13 20.48 31.35
CA LYS A 4 -35.76 20.81 31.72
C LYS A 4 -34.92 19.55 31.60
N VAL A 5 -33.85 19.59 30.81
CA VAL A 5 -32.88 18.50 30.68
C VAL A 5 -31.53 18.97 31.22
N VAL A 6 -30.98 18.23 32.17
CA VAL A 6 -29.63 18.44 32.70
C VAL A 6 -28.69 17.38 32.14
N VAL A 7 -27.60 17.82 31.52
CA VAL A 7 -26.51 16.96 31.05
C VAL A 7 -25.19 17.65 31.36
N ASN A 8 -24.24 16.91 31.96
CA ASN A 8 -22.94 17.44 32.40
C ASN A 8 -23.03 18.73 33.24
N GLY A 9 -24.01 18.80 34.16
CA GLY A 9 -24.24 19.97 35.01
C GLY A 9 -24.85 21.19 34.31
N ALA A 10 -24.91 21.20 32.97
CA ALA A 10 -25.58 22.24 32.19
C ALA A 10 -27.08 21.95 32.06
N THR A 11 -27.90 23.01 32.11
CA THR A 11 -29.35 22.93 31.99
C THR A 11 -29.81 23.43 30.62
N TYR A 12 -30.67 22.66 29.98
CA TYR A 12 -31.31 22.97 28.70
C TYR A 12 -32.83 22.84 28.82
N THR A 13 -33.57 23.56 27.99
CA THR A 13 -35.03 23.61 28.08
C THR A 13 -35.70 23.45 26.72
N ALA A 14 -36.83 22.75 26.68
CA ALA A 14 -37.68 22.61 25.51
C ALA A 14 -39.16 22.80 25.87
N ASN A 15 -39.93 23.37 24.94
CA ASN A 15 -41.38 23.48 25.11
C ASN A 15 -42.05 22.15 24.78
N VAL A 16 -43.10 21.82 25.55
CA VAL A 16 -43.96 20.65 25.28
C VAL A 16 -45.11 21.09 24.38
N ASN A 17 -45.29 20.37 23.28
CA ASN A 17 -46.37 20.55 22.33
C ASN A 17 -47.73 20.08 22.91
N PRO A 18 -48.86 20.52 22.34
CA PRO A 18 -50.19 20.10 22.79
C PRO A 18 -50.43 18.57 22.73
N ASP A 19 -49.71 17.87 21.85
CA ASP A 19 -49.77 16.40 21.71
C ASP A 19 -48.84 15.66 22.70
N GLY A 20 -48.14 16.40 23.57
CA GLY A 20 -47.22 15.85 24.57
C GLY A 20 -45.79 15.62 24.06
N THR A 21 -45.52 15.83 22.77
CA THR A 21 -44.16 15.72 22.22
C THR A 21 -43.30 16.92 22.58
N TRP A 22 -41.99 16.73 22.60
CA TRP A 22 -41.02 17.81 22.78
C TRP A 22 -39.72 17.41 22.09
N ASN A 23 -38.96 18.40 21.64
CA ASN A 23 -37.63 18.19 21.07
C ASN A 23 -36.66 19.17 21.71
N LEU A 24 -35.49 18.67 22.09
CA LEU A 24 -34.40 19.48 22.59
C LEU A 24 -33.16 19.26 21.73
N THR A 25 -32.69 20.34 21.10
CA THR A 25 -31.39 20.35 20.41
C THR A 25 -30.34 20.90 21.36
N LEU A 26 -29.29 20.13 21.61
CA LEU A 26 -28.11 20.64 22.30
C LEU A 26 -27.33 21.59 21.36
N PRO A 27 -26.82 22.73 21.86
CA PRO A 27 -25.95 23.58 21.06
C PRO A 27 -24.66 22.84 20.68
N ALA A 28 -24.07 23.21 19.54
CA ALA A 28 -22.80 22.66 19.10
C ALA A 28 -21.74 22.82 20.20
N GLY A 29 -21.00 21.76 20.48
CA GLY A 29 -19.98 21.73 21.52
C GLY A 29 -20.50 21.58 22.96
N ALA A 30 -21.81 21.37 23.18
CA ALA A 30 -22.38 21.12 24.51
C ALA A 30 -21.74 19.94 25.26
N LEU A 31 -21.13 19.01 24.53
CA LEU A 31 -20.43 17.83 25.07
C LEU A 31 -18.91 17.92 24.90
N ASN A 32 -18.36 19.06 24.49
CA ASN A 32 -16.91 19.24 24.37
C ASN A 32 -16.23 19.07 25.74
N GLY A 33 -15.14 18.30 25.77
CA GLY A 33 -14.39 18.04 27.01
C GLY A 33 -15.07 17.09 27.97
N VAL A 34 -16.22 16.51 27.61
CA VAL A 34 -16.80 15.39 28.35
C VAL A 34 -16.05 14.13 27.97
N SER A 35 -15.49 13.43 28.96
CA SER A 35 -14.82 12.15 28.73
C SER A 35 -15.79 11.09 28.24
N ASP A 36 -15.29 10.14 27.45
CA ASP A 36 -16.07 8.98 27.03
C ASP A 36 -16.54 8.15 28.23
N GLY A 37 -17.61 7.40 28.00
CA GLY A 37 -18.29 6.57 28.98
C GLY A 37 -19.76 6.94 29.14
N ASN A 38 -20.37 6.47 30.22
CA ASN A 38 -21.79 6.69 30.47
C ASN A 38 -22.05 8.11 30.97
N ILE A 39 -22.80 8.89 30.18
CA ILE A 39 -23.35 10.18 30.58
C ILE A 39 -24.84 10.03 30.90
N VAL A 40 -25.34 10.86 31.82
CA VAL A 40 -26.74 10.82 32.26
C VAL A 40 -27.45 12.09 31.81
N PHE A 41 -28.56 11.90 31.10
CA PHE A 41 -29.53 12.93 30.82
C PHE A 41 -30.64 12.86 31.89
N ASN A 42 -30.73 13.90 32.71
CA ASN A 42 -31.82 14.04 33.68
C ASN A 42 -32.89 14.97 33.11
N ALA A 43 -34.04 14.43 32.73
CA ALA A 43 -35.16 15.22 32.26
C ALA A 43 -36.21 15.39 33.36
N SER A 44 -36.72 16.60 33.53
CA SER A 44 -37.75 16.94 34.50
C SER A 44 -38.78 17.88 33.89
N LEU A 45 -40.01 17.83 34.39
CA LEU A 45 -41.09 18.74 34.00
C LEU A 45 -41.95 19.05 35.21
N THR A 46 -42.59 20.22 35.19
CA THR A 46 -43.56 20.64 36.20
C THR A 46 -44.82 21.12 35.49
N ASP A 47 -45.99 20.63 35.91
CA ASP A 47 -47.27 21.09 35.39
C ASP A 47 -47.72 22.41 36.05
N VAL A 48 -48.84 22.97 35.58
CA VAL A 48 -49.38 24.23 36.10
C VAL A 48 -49.90 24.14 37.53
N ALA A 49 -50.19 22.92 38.02
CA ALA A 49 -50.62 22.66 39.38
C ALA A 49 -49.42 22.41 40.34
N GLY A 50 -48.20 22.36 39.81
CA GLY A 50 -46.97 22.15 40.57
C GLY A 50 -46.55 20.68 40.70
N ASN A 51 -47.21 19.74 40.02
CA ASN A 51 -46.79 18.34 40.03
C ASN A 51 -45.53 18.15 39.18
N THR A 52 -44.59 17.33 39.65
CA THR A 52 -43.30 17.11 38.98
C THR A 52 -43.12 15.68 38.50
N GLY A 53 -42.54 15.52 37.30
CA GLY A 53 -42.02 14.24 36.80
C GLY A 53 -40.51 14.32 36.56
N THR A 54 -39.79 13.21 36.74
CA THR A 54 -38.35 13.13 36.47
C THR A 54 -37.97 11.76 35.91
N ILE A 55 -37.04 11.74 34.95
CA ILE A 55 -36.44 10.52 34.40
C ILE A 55 -34.94 10.71 34.20
N ASN A 56 -34.18 9.63 34.38
CA ASN A 56 -32.77 9.55 34.04
C ASN A 56 -32.60 8.60 32.85
N GLN A 57 -31.92 9.07 31.81
CA GLN A 57 -31.50 8.25 30.69
C GLN A 57 -29.98 8.18 30.65
N VAL A 58 -29.43 6.97 30.65
CA VAL A 58 -27.99 6.74 30.47
C VAL A 58 -27.70 6.63 28.97
N VAL A 59 -26.66 7.32 28.51
CA VAL A 59 -26.18 7.30 27.12
C VAL A 59 -24.67 7.05 27.15
N LYS A 60 -24.16 6.15 26.31
CA LYS A 60 -22.72 5.98 26.11
C LYS A 60 -22.21 7.12 25.21
N LEU A 61 -21.30 7.93 25.71
CA LEU A 61 -20.51 8.88 24.94
C LEU A 61 -19.22 8.18 24.50
N ASP A 62 -18.92 8.25 23.21
CA ASP A 62 -17.71 7.67 22.61
C ASP A 62 -17.28 8.57 21.45
N ALA A 63 -16.81 9.76 21.81
CA ALA A 63 -16.57 10.87 20.88
C ALA A 63 -15.32 11.69 21.24
N SER A 64 -14.54 11.26 22.25
CA SER A 64 -13.29 11.91 22.61
C SER A 64 -12.30 11.86 21.46
N ALA A 65 -11.74 13.02 21.11
CA ALA A 65 -10.66 13.09 20.13
C ALA A 65 -9.43 12.26 20.52
N ALA A 66 -9.21 12.02 21.81
CA ALA A 66 -8.10 11.20 22.30
C ALA A 66 -8.27 9.70 22.00
N ASN A 67 -9.51 9.26 21.77
CA ASN A 67 -9.86 7.86 21.51
C ASN A 67 -10.32 7.64 20.07
N GLN A 68 -10.08 8.60 19.17
CA GLN A 68 -10.47 8.47 17.77
C GLN A 68 -9.75 7.25 17.15
N PRO A 69 -10.47 6.39 16.40
CA PRO A 69 -9.86 5.25 15.75
C PRO A 69 -8.82 5.69 14.72
N THR A 70 -7.78 4.87 14.57
CA THR A 70 -6.82 4.98 13.47
C THR A 70 -6.69 3.63 12.77
N ILE A 71 -6.30 3.68 11.50
CA ILE A 71 -5.92 2.52 10.70
C ILE A 71 -4.67 2.90 9.91
N HIS A 72 -3.78 1.94 9.68
CA HIS A 72 -2.55 2.15 8.93
C HIS A 72 -2.25 0.96 8.03
N ILE A 73 -1.87 1.21 6.78
CA ILE A 73 -1.40 0.21 5.81
C ILE A 73 0.13 0.08 5.92
N GLY A 74 0.65 -1.14 6.08
CA GLY A 74 2.08 -1.40 6.06
C GLY A 74 2.67 -1.47 4.64
N THR A 75 3.99 -1.64 4.54
CA THR A 75 4.68 -1.85 3.27
C THR A 75 4.11 -3.04 2.51
N VAL A 76 3.88 -2.86 1.22
CA VAL A 76 3.31 -3.85 0.30
C VAL A 76 4.45 -4.54 -0.46
N SER A 77 4.36 -5.84 -0.68
CA SER A 77 5.42 -6.64 -1.34
C SER A 77 6.80 -6.64 -0.65
N GLY A 78 6.92 -6.00 0.52
CA GLY A 78 8.18 -5.86 1.27
C GLY A 78 9.02 -4.63 0.90
N ASP A 79 8.75 -3.99 -0.24
CA ASP A 79 9.49 -2.82 -0.73
C ASP A 79 8.63 -1.78 -1.47
N ASP A 80 7.30 -1.93 -1.47
CA ASP A 80 6.32 -1.15 -2.23
C ASP A 80 6.46 -1.24 -3.76
N TYR A 81 7.14 -2.27 -4.26
CA TYR A 81 7.19 -2.61 -5.67
C TYR A 81 6.59 -3.99 -5.94
N ILE A 82 5.79 -4.11 -6.99
CA ILE A 82 5.31 -5.40 -7.49
C ILE A 82 6.07 -5.71 -8.77
N ASN A 83 6.93 -6.72 -8.72
CA ASN A 83 7.72 -7.17 -9.86
C ASN A 83 7.02 -8.28 -10.68
N ALA A 84 7.65 -8.70 -11.78
CA ALA A 84 7.13 -9.74 -12.68
C ALA A 84 6.91 -11.12 -12.02
N SER A 85 7.58 -11.41 -10.90
CA SER A 85 7.32 -12.63 -10.12
C SER A 85 6.12 -12.44 -9.20
N GLU A 86 6.07 -11.33 -8.46
CA GLU A 86 5.02 -11.03 -7.47
C GLU A 86 3.65 -10.83 -8.11
N ILE A 87 3.57 -10.27 -9.32
CA ILE A 87 2.30 -10.11 -10.05
C ILE A 87 1.58 -11.45 -10.30
N ASN A 88 2.30 -12.57 -10.20
CA ASN A 88 1.80 -13.92 -10.42
C ASN A 88 1.42 -14.65 -9.12
N ALA A 89 1.44 -13.97 -7.97
CA ALA A 89 1.09 -14.51 -6.66
C ALA A 89 -0.08 -13.71 -6.02
N PRO A 90 -0.72 -14.21 -4.95
CA PRO A 90 -1.60 -13.39 -4.13
C PRO A 90 -0.81 -12.24 -3.48
N LEU A 91 -1.40 -11.04 -3.43
CA LEU A 91 -0.77 -9.87 -2.80
C LEU A 91 -1.34 -9.67 -1.39
N THR A 92 -0.50 -9.75 -0.37
CA THR A 92 -0.90 -9.47 1.00
C THR A 92 -0.92 -7.97 1.25
N ILE A 93 -2.09 -7.43 1.60
CA ILE A 93 -2.24 -6.09 2.15
C ILE A 93 -2.48 -6.24 3.65
N SER A 94 -1.65 -5.61 4.47
CA SER A 94 -1.71 -5.75 5.93
C SER A 94 -1.43 -4.43 6.61
N GLY A 95 -1.73 -4.37 7.90
CA GLY A 95 -1.59 -3.15 8.66
C GLY A 95 -1.99 -3.28 10.11
N THR A 96 -2.16 -2.13 10.75
CA THR A 96 -2.57 -2.02 12.17
C THR A 96 -3.72 -1.03 12.33
N SER A 97 -4.42 -1.09 13.45
CA SER A 97 -5.41 -0.12 13.90
C SER A 97 -5.25 0.15 15.39
N THR A 98 -5.71 1.33 15.82
CA THR A 98 -5.77 1.71 17.24
C THR A 98 -7.16 2.21 17.59
N ASN A 99 -7.65 1.94 18.80
CA ASN A 99 -9.01 2.28 19.24
C ASN A 99 -10.10 1.72 18.31
N VAL A 100 -9.83 0.57 17.70
CA VAL A 100 -10.80 -0.19 16.89
C VAL A 100 -10.87 -1.58 17.50
N GLU A 101 -12.08 -2.01 17.87
CA GLU A 101 -12.27 -3.31 18.49
C GLU A 101 -12.08 -4.47 17.50
N ALA A 102 -11.73 -5.63 18.04
CA ALA A 102 -11.63 -6.86 17.26
C ALA A 102 -12.95 -7.17 16.54
N ASN A 103 -12.84 -7.76 15.35
CA ASN A 103 -13.93 -8.10 14.43
C ASN A 103 -14.60 -6.90 13.73
N GLN A 104 -14.14 -5.66 13.94
CA GLN A 104 -14.54 -4.56 13.07
C GLN A 104 -14.06 -4.80 11.64
N ILE A 105 -14.89 -4.42 10.67
CA ILE A 105 -14.66 -4.71 9.25
C ILE A 105 -13.74 -3.65 8.64
N VAL A 106 -12.57 -4.09 8.19
CA VAL A 106 -11.69 -3.29 7.34
C VAL A 106 -12.15 -3.47 5.90
N THR A 107 -12.44 -2.36 5.24
CA THR A 107 -12.75 -2.30 3.80
C THR A 107 -11.49 -1.82 3.07
N ILE A 108 -11.04 -2.58 2.07
CA ILE A 108 -9.85 -2.30 1.28
C ILE A 108 -10.30 -2.06 -0.17
N THR A 109 -9.83 -0.98 -0.79
CA THR A 109 -10.06 -0.70 -2.21
C THR A 109 -8.74 -0.64 -2.97
N LEU A 110 -8.63 -1.45 -4.02
CA LEU A 110 -7.48 -1.50 -4.93
C LEU A 110 -8.00 -1.68 -6.36
N ASN A 111 -7.52 -0.85 -7.31
CA ASN A 111 -7.92 -0.88 -8.71
C ASN A 111 -9.46 -0.91 -8.91
N GLY A 112 -10.19 -0.11 -8.11
CA GLY A 112 -11.65 -0.01 -8.14
C GLY A 112 -12.41 -1.23 -7.57
N LYS A 113 -11.72 -2.29 -7.12
CA LYS A 113 -12.32 -3.45 -6.45
C LYS A 113 -12.28 -3.29 -4.94
N THR A 114 -13.30 -3.82 -4.27
CA THR A 114 -13.44 -3.77 -2.81
C THR A 114 -13.28 -5.16 -2.21
N TYR A 115 -12.50 -5.22 -1.15
CA TYR A 115 -12.23 -6.41 -0.35
C TYR A 115 -12.51 -6.11 1.11
N THR A 116 -12.79 -7.15 1.90
CA THR A 116 -13.05 -6.99 3.33
C THR A 116 -12.28 -8.02 4.15
N THR A 117 -11.80 -7.57 5.29
CA THR A 117 -11.22 -8.40 6.34
C THR A 117 -11.65 -7.86 7.71
N SER A 118 -11.16 -8.44 8.79
CA SER A 118 -11.45 -8.01 10.16
C SER A 118 -10.20 -7.57 10.91
N VAL A 119 -10.37 -6.66 11.84
CA VAL A 119 -9.36 -6.33 12.86
C VAL A 119 -9.21 -7.50 13.83
N ASN A 120 -7.98 -7.93 14.07
CA ASN A 120 -7.62 -8.94 15.07
C ASN A 120 -7.61 -8.35 16.49
N ALA A 121 -7.54 -9.21 17.50
CA ALA A 121 -7.54 -8.78 18.91
C ALA A 121 -6.35 -7.89 19.30
N ASP A 122 -5.24 -7.95 18.55
CA ASP A 122 -4.04 -7.12 18.75
C ASP A 122 -4.04 -5.84 17.90
N GLY A 123 -5.12 -5.56 17.16
CA GLY A 123 -5.22 -4.42 16.24
C GLY A 123 -4.59 -4.68 14.87
N SER A 124 -3.98 -5.85 14.63
CA SER A 124 -3.49 -6.19 13.29
C SER A 124 -4.65 -6.53 12.35
N TRP A 125 -4.46 -6.36 11.05
CA TRP A 125 -5.39 -6.83 10.04
C TRP A 125 -4.62 -7.21 8.77
N SER A 126 -5.17 -8.13 7.99
CA SER A 126 -4.55 -8.57 6.73
C SER A 126 -5.59 -9.13 5.78
N TYR A 127 -5.35 -8.95 4.48
CA TYR A 127 -6.11 -9.57 3.40
C TYR A 127 -5.19 -9.99 2.26
N ASN A 128 -5.43 -11.16 1.68
CA ASN A 128 -4.71 -11.62 0.50
C ASN A 128 -5.56 -11.35 -0.75
N ILE A 129 -5.16 -10.35 -1.53
CA ILE A 129 -5.76 -10.03 -2.82
C ILE A 129 -5.53 -11.23 -3.75
N PRO A 130 -6.58 -11.81 -4.36
CA PRO A 130 -6.43 -12.96 -5.24
C PRO A 130 -5.52 -12.66 -6.43
N THR A 131 -4.71 -13.63 -6.84
CA THR A 131 -3.80 -13.51 -7.99
C THR A 131 -4.50 -13.04 -9.28
N ALA A 132 -5.75 -13.44 -9.49
CA ALA A 132 -6.52 -13.03 -10.67
C ALA A 132 -6.75 -11.51 -10.73
N ASP A 133 -6.82 -10.85 -9.58
CA ASP A 133 -6.97 -9.39 -9.47
C ASP A 133 -5.61 -8.69 -9.49
N VAL A 134 -4.60 -9.27 -8.84
CA VAL A 134 -3.21 -8.77 -8.89
C VAL A 134 -2.71 -8.69 -10.34
N LYS A 135 -3.00 -9.71 -11.16
CA LYS A 135 -2.68 -9.72 -12.61
C LYS A 135 -3.35 -8.64 -13.44
N GLN A 136 -4.35 -7.94 -12.89
CA GLN A 136 -5.05 -6.83 -13.56
C GLN A 136 -4.48 -5.46 -13.17
N LEU A 137 -3.48 -5.41 -12.28
CA LEU A 137 -2.81 -4.16 -11.97
C LEU A 137 -1.98 -3.69 -13.17
N PRO A 138 -2.17 -2.44 -13.64
CA PRO A 138 -1.34 -1.86 -14.69
C PRO A 138 0.04 -1.51 -14.14
N ASP A 139 1.05 -1.43 -15.01
CA ASP A 139 2.33 -0.84 -14.60
C ASP A 139 2.15 0.65 -14.26
N GLY A 140 2.84 1.12 -13.22
CA GLY A 140 2.70 2.47 -12.67
C GLY A 140 2.38 2.49 -11.17
N ILE A 141 1.88 3.63 -10.69
CA ILE A 141 1.51 3.80 -9.28
C ILE A 141 0.04 3.41 -9.11
N ASP A 142 -0.20 2.43 -8.24
CA ASP A 142 -1.54 1.99 -7.82
C ASP A 142 -1.83 2.42 -6.38
N GLY A 143 -2.98 3.05 -6.18
CA GLY A 143 -3.45 3.49 -4.86
C GLY A 143 -4.28 2.43 -4.15
N ILE A 144 -3.95 2.17 -2.90
CA ILE A 144 -4.71 1.35 -1.95
C ILE A 144 -5.37 2.28 -0.94
N ASN A 145 -6.67 2.12 -0.74
CA ASN A 145 -7.40 2.84 0.31
C ASN A 145 -7.98 1.84 1.29
N VAL A 146 -7.92 2.15 2.58
CA VAL A 146 -8.58 1.36 3.62
C VAL A 146 -9.47 2.21 4.49
N SER A 147 -10.56 1.62 4.99
CA SER A 147 -11.43 2.23 5.97
C SER A 147 -11.90 1.22 6.99
N VAL A 148 -12.18 1.70 8.20
CA VAL A 148 -12.76 0.93 9.30
C VAL A 148 -13.56 1.87 10.19
N SER A 149 -14.41 1.33 11.05
CA SER A 149 -15.04 2.09 12.13
C SER A 149 -14.95 1.32 13.44
N ASP A 150 -14.96 2.03 14.56
CA ASP A 150 -15.12 1.40 15.88
C ASP A 150 -16.56 0.91 16.09
N THR A 151 -16.82 0.26 17.24
CA THR A 151 -18.17 -0.24 17.58
C THR A 151 -19.24 0.85 17.72
N SER A 152 -18.83 2.10 17.97
CA SER A 152 -19.70 3.27 18.10
C SER A 152 -19.94 3.99 16.77
N GLY A 153 -19.27 3.55 15.69
CA GLY A 153 -19.43 4.08 14.34
C GLY A 153 -18.49 5.26 14.02
N ASN A 154 -17.48 5.53 14.84
CA ASN A 154 -16.47 6.53 14.51
C ASN A 154 -15.55 5.99 13.41
N PRO A 155 -15.33 6.72 12.31
CA PRO A 155 -14.57 6.22 11.17
C PRO A 155 -13.06 6.48 11.29
N ALA A 156 -12.27 5.62 10.64
CA ALA A 156 -10.85 5.82 10.35
C ALA A 156 -10.56 5.40 8.90
N THR A 157 -9.61 6.08 8.26
CA THR A 157 -9.19 5.80 6.89
C THR A 157 -7.69 5.96 6.74
N ASP A 158 -7.08 5.21 5.83
CA ASP A 158 -5.69 5.39 5.40
C ASP A 158 -5.56 5.10 3.90
N SER A 159 -4.49 5.62 3.28
CA SER A 159 -4.17 5.39 1.87
C SER A 159 -2.68 5.16 1.68
N HIS A 160 -2.32 4.20 0.82
CA HIS A 160 -0.94 3.84 0.55
C HIS A 160 -0.76 3.54 -0.93
N ASN A 161 0.42 3.82 -1.47
CA ASN A 161 0.72 3.57 -2.88
C ASN A 161 1.69 2.40 -3.03
N VAL A 162 1.49 1.61 -4.08
CA VAL A 162 2.43 0.57 -4.54
C VAL A 162 2.78 0.85 -5.99
N THR A 163 4.02 0.56 -6.40
CA THR A 163 4.45 0.72 -7.80
C THR A 163 4.56 -0.63 -8.48
N VAL A 164 3.86 -0.82 -9.60
CA VAL A 164 3.90 -2.04 -10.39
C VAL A 164 4.86 -1.84 -11.56
N ILE A 165 5.84 -2.74 -11.68
CA ILE A 165 6.76 -2.84 -12.82
C ILE A 165 6.90 -4.32 -13.15
N ALA A 166 5.88 -4.85 -13.81
CA ALA A 166 5.71 -6.28 -13.97
C ALA A 166 5.34 -6.70 -15.40
N GLN A 167 4.90 -5.77 -16.25
CA GLN A 167 4.52 -6.11 -17.62
C GLN A 167 5.77 -6.40 -18.47
N PRO A 168 5.75 -7.46 -19.30
CA PRO A 168 6.90 -7.82 -20.14
C PRO A 168 7.40 -6.68 -21.04
N ALA A 169 6.52 -5.75 -21.41
CA ALA A 169 6.86 -4.60 -22.23
C ALA A 169 7.79 -3.62 -21.53
N ASP A 170 7.73 -3.52 -20.19
CA ASP A 170 8.45 -2.54 -19.38
C ASP A 170 9.62 -3.16 -18.62
N LEU A 171 9.82 -4.48 -18.75
CA LEU A 171 10.99 -5.16 -18.19
C LEU A 171 12.27 -4.77 -18.93
N PRO A 172 13.42 -4.76 -18.23
CA PRO A 172 14.73 -4.62 -18.86
C PRO A 172 14.96 -5.69 -19.93
N THR A 173 15.37 -5.27 -21.13
CA THR A 173 15.87 -6.19 -22.16
C THR A 173 17.32 -5.88 -22.48
N ILE A 174 18.05 -6.90 -22.95
CA ILE A 174 19.42 -6.77 -23.42
C ILE A 174 19.60 -7.59 -24.70
N HIS A 175 20.28 -7.00 -25.68
CA HIS A 175 20.63 -7.64 -26.95
C HIS A 175 22.13 -7.50 -27.17
N VAL A 176 22.74 -8.54 -27.77
CA VAL A 176 24.15 -8.53 -28.20
C VAL A 176 24.16 -8.47 -29.72
N ASN A 177 24.86 -7.49 -30.27
CA ASN A 177 25.06 -7.37 -31.72
C ASN A 177 25.94 -8.51 -32.25
N THR A 178 26.03 -8.63 -33.58
CA THR A 178 26.95 -9.59 -34.20
C THR A 178 28.39 -9.35 -33.75
N VAL A 179 29.03 -10.40 -33.24
CA VAL A 179 30.43 -10.35 -32.81
C VAL A 179 31.34 -10.50 -34.03
N ALA A 180 32.43 -9.74 -34.09
CA ALA A 180 33.37 -9.72 -35.22
C ALA A 180 32.73 -9.40 -36.60
N GLY A 181 31.51 -8.84 -36.61
CA GLY A 181 30.80 -8.43 -37.83
C GLY A 181 29.99 -9.55 -38.51
N ASP A 182 30.43 -10.81 -38.43
CA ASP A 182 29.79 -11.97 -39.06
C ASP A 182 29.42 -13.09 -38.06
N ASN A 183 29.57 -12.82 -36.76
CA ASN A 183 29.38 -13.79 -35.68
C ASN A 183 30.37 -14.97 -35.71
N VAL A 184 31.53 -14.80 -36.37
CA VAL A 184 32.61 -15.78 -36.45
C VAL A 184 33.92 -15.10 -36.11
N ILE A 185 34.62 -15.59 -35.07
CA ILE A 185 35.96 -15.07 -34.75
C ILE A 185 37.00 -15.85 -35.55
N ASN A 186 37.59 -15.23 -36.56
CA ASN A 186 38.69 -15.82 -37.33
C ASN A 186 40.05 -15.60 -36.65
N ALA A 187 41.10 -16.21 -37.22
CA ALA A 187 42.45 -16.17 -36.65
C ALA A 187 43.03 -14.76 -36.54
N LYS A 188 42.65 -13.85 -37.44
CA LYS A 188 43.12 -12.45 -37.44
C LYS A 188 42.36 -11.62 -36.41
N GLU A 189 41.03 -11.75 -36.34
CA GLU A 189 40.22 -11.09 -35.31
C GLU A 189 40.62 -11.52 -33.91
N ALA A 190 40.93 -12.81 -33.72
CA ALA A 190 41.39 -13.31 -32.42
C ALA A 190 42.72 -12.67 -31.95
N GLN A 191 43.49 -12.04 -32.84
CA GLN A 191 44.74 -11.33 -32.50
C GLN A 191 44.52 -9.86 -32.13
N SER A 192 43.28 -9.38 -32.16
CA SER A 192 42.90 -8.02 -31.78
C SER A 192 41.93 -8.03 -30.61
N ASP A 193 41.80 -6.88 -29.93
CA ASP A 193 40.78 -6.71 -28.91
C ASP A 193 39.39 -6.84 -29.55
N LEU A 194 38.54 -7.65 -28.93
CA LEU A 194 37.20 -7.92 -29.42
C LEU A 194 36.21 -6.98 -28.73
N GLN A 195 35.53 -6.17 -29.52
CA GLN A 195 34.43 -5.34 -29.05
C GLN A 195 33.14 -6.16 -29.06
N ILE A 196 32.60 -6.41 -27.87
CA ILE A 196 31.25 -6.91 -27.70
C ILE A 196 30.35 -5.70 -27.53
N THR A 197 29.34 -5.56 -28.37
CA THR A 197 28.42 -4.42 -28.34
C THR A 197 26.99 -4.90 -28.32
N GLY A 198 26.08 -4.02 -27.94
CA GLY A 198 24.68 -4.36 -27.91
C GLY A 198 23.80 -3.18 -27.53
N THR A 199 22.53 -3.50 -27.29
CA THR A 199 21.52 -2.55 -26.86
C THR A 199 20.77 -3.06 -25.63
N THR A 200 20.14 -2.15 -24.90
CA THR A 200 19.23 -2.43 -23.79
C THR A 200 18.00 -1.54 -23.89
N THR A 201 16.87 -2.00 -23.34
CA THR A 201 15.66 -1.18 -23.13
C THR A 201 15.29 -1.20 -21.65
N HIS A 202 14.64 -0.14 -21.14
CA HIS A 202 14.23 0.01 -19.73
C HIS A 202 15.38 -0.12 -18.73
N VAL A 203 16.59 0.24 -19.17
CA VAL A 203 17.80 0.29 -18.34
C VAL A 203 18.33 1.71 -18.36
N SER A 204 18.59 2.28 -17.19
CA SER A 204 19.11 3.64 -17.07
C SER A 204 20.57 3.74 -17.55
N ASN A 205 20.96 4.93 -18.02
CA ASN A 205 22.36 5.25 -18.32
C ASN A 205 23.26 4.97 -17.10
N GLY A 206 24.45 4.45 -17.34
CA GLY A 206 25.44 4.11 -16.32
C GLY A 206 25.23 2.75 -15.64
N GLN A 207 24.15 2.02 -15.95
CA GLN A 207 23.96 0.66 -15.44
C GLN A 207 25.03 -0.28 -15.99
N THR A 208 25.46 -1.22 -15.14
CA THR A 208 26.57 -2.12 -15.44
C THR A 208 26.14 -3.22 -16.41
N VAL A 209 26.92 -3.43 -17.47
CA VAL A 209 26.83 -4.62 -18.32
C VAL A 209 28.00 -5.54 -18.00
N THR A 210 27.70 -6.79 -17.70
CA THR A 210 28.70 -7.82 -17.40
C THR A 210 28.76 -8.85 -18.53
N VAL A 211 29.93 -9.01 -19.14
CA VAL A 211 30.21 -10.06 -20.12
C VAL A 211 31.24 -11.02 -19.52
N THR A 212 30.97 -12.32 -19.60
CA THR A 212 31.90 -13.35 -19.13
C THR A 212 32.42 -14.18 -20.29
N LEU A 213 33.74 -14.29 -20.45
CA LEU A 213 34.39 -15.17 -21.42
C LEU A 213 35.46 -16.00 -20.72
N GLY A 214 35.35 -17.33 -20.82
CA GLY A 214 36.34 -18.25 -20.23
C GLY A 214 36.50 -18.10 -18.72
N GLY A 215 35.43 -17.76 -18.00
CA GLY A 215 35.46 -17.51 -16.55
C GLY A 215 36.06 -16.16 -16.14
N LYS A 216 36.50 -15.32 -17.09
CA LYS A 216 36.87 -13.92 -16.84
C LYS A 216 35.68 -13.00 -17.07
N THR A 217 35.60 -11.96 -16.24
CA THR A 217 34.55 -10.94 -16.28
C THR A 217 35.07 -9.64 -16.87
N TYR A 218 34.30 -9.07 -17.80
CA TYR A 218 34.53 -7.78 -18.42
C TYR A 218 33.31 -6.91 -18.17
N ILE A 219 33.57 -5.65 -17.85
CA ILE A 219 32.54 -4.70 -17.42
C ILE A 219 32.45 -3.58 -18.45
N GLY A 220 31.23 -3.24 -18.82
CA GLY A 220 30.88 -2.03 -19.54
C GLY A 220 29.72 -1.34 -18.87
N SER A 221 29.23 -0.27 -19.49
CA SER A 221 28.06 0.45 -19.02
C SER A 221 27.10 0.74 -20.17
N VAL A 222 25.82 0.79 -19.85
CA VAL A 222 24.78 1.31 -20.74
C VAL A 222 24.96 2.82 -20.88
N ASP A 223 24.93 3.34 -22.10
CA ASP A 223 24.98 4.78 -22.38
C ASP A 223 23.59 5.43 -22.39
N ALA A 224 23.51 6.73 -22.65
CA ALA A 224 22.25 7.48 -22.67
C ALA A 224 21.26 7.06 -23.79
N ASN A 225 21.73 6.35 -24.81
CA ASN A 225 20.93 5.83 -25.92
C ASN A 225 20.56 4.35 -25.74
N GLY A 226 20.91 3.74 -24.59
CA GLY A 226 20.72 2.32 -24.36
C GLY A 226 21.73 1.44 -25.09
N LEU A 227 22.83 1.99 -25.63
CA LEU A 227 23.90 1.21 -26.23
C LEU A 227 24.91 0.81 -25.15
N TRP A 228 25.57 -0.31 -25.33
CA TRP A 228 26.67 -0.71 -24.46
C TRP A 228 27.80 -1.35 -25.25
N SER A 229 29.00 -1.29 -24.70
CA SER A 229 30.17 -1.93 -25.25
C SER A 229 31.08 -2.46 -24.13
N VAL A 230 31.67 -3.62 -24.38
CA VAL A 230 32.65 -4.26 -23.53
C VAL A 230 33.84 -4.71 -24.38
N THR A 231 35.04 -4.31 -23.99
CA THR A 231 36.27 -4.74 -24.65
C THR A 231 36.81 -6.01 -24.00
N VAL A 232 36.96 -7.07 -24.80
CA VAL A 232 37.67 -8.30 -24.40
C VAL A 232 39.07 -8.25 -25.00
N PRO A 233 40.15 -8.20 -24.19
CA PRO A 233 41.51 -8.11 -24.71
C PRO A 233 41.90 -9.31 -25.57
N ALA A 234 42.69 -9.07 -26.63
CA ALA A 234 43.15 -10.10 -27.56
C ALA A 234 43.79 -11.31 -26.84
N ALA A 235 44.58 -11.04 -25.80
CA ALA A 235 45.24 -12.07 -25.01
C ALA A 235 44.23 -13.04 -24.36
N ASP A 236 43.08 -12.54 -23.92
CA ASP A 236 42.06 -13.35 -23.28
C ASP A 236 41.23 -14.14 -24.28
N VAL A 237 40.99 -13.57 -25.47
CA VAL A 237 40.42 -14.31 -26.62
C VAL A 237 41.35 -15.47 -27.00
N GLN A 238 42.65 -15.22 -27.11
CA GLN A 238 43.64 -16.26 -27.42
C GLN A 238 43.72 -17.34 -26.34
N ASN A 239 43.69 -16.96 -25.06
CA ASN A 239 43.70 -17.90 -23.94
C ASN A 239 42.44 -18.76 -23.94
N TRP A 240 41.27 -18.17 -24.17
CA TRP A 240 40.02 -18.90 -24.30
C TRP A 240 40.07 -19.91 -25.44
N ILE A 241 40.52 -19.51 -26.63
CA ILE A 241 40.68 -20.41 -27.79
C ILE A 241 41.64 -21.56 -27.46
N ARG A 242 42.79 -21.30 -26.84
CA ARG A 242 43.76 -22.35 -26.49
C ARG A 242 43.19 -23.37 -25.52
N ALA A 243 42.45 -22.91 -24.51
CA ALA A 243 41.81 -23.78 -23.53
C ALA A 243 40.70 -24.66 -24.13
N HIS A 244 40.11 -24.27 -25.27
CA HIS A 244 39.00 -24.99 -25.92
C HIS A 244 39.40 -25.67 -27.24
N LYS A 245 40.65 -25.50 -27.71
CA LYS A 245 41.20 -26.25 -28.86
C LYS A 245 41.54 -27.71 -28.53
N THR A 246 41.65 -28.07 -27.25
CA THR A 246 41.99 -29.44 -26.81
C THR A 246 40.80 -30.41 -26.79
N SER A 247 39.61 -30.03 -27.28
CA SER A 247 38.39 -30.85 -27.21
C SER A 247 37.75 -31.23 -28.56
N LEU A 248 38.45 -31.04 -29.70
CA LEU A 248 37.97 -31.54 -30.99
C LEU A 248 38.70 -32.85 -31.34
N PRO A 249 37.99 -33.98 -31.57
CA PRO A 249 38.62 -35.17 -32.12
C PRO A 249 39.08 -34.87 -33.55
N THR A 250 40.34 -35.22 -33.84
CA THR A 250 40.85 -35.35 -35.21
C THR A 250 40.15 -36.46 -35.97
#